data_AF-A0A060C4U5-F1
#
_entry.id   AF-A0A060C4U5-F1
#
_cell.length_a   1.000
_cell.length_b   1.000
_cell.length_c   1.000
_cell.angle_alpha   90.00
_cell.angle_beta   90.00
_cell.angle_gamma   90.00
#
_symmetry.space_group_name_H-M   'P 1'
#
loop_
_entity.id
_entity.type
_entity.pdbx_description
1 polymer ?
#
loop_
_entity_poly.entity_id
_entity_poly.type
_entity_poly.pdbx_seq_one_letter_code
_entity_poly.pdbx_strand_id
1 'polypeptide(L)'
;TLTQQLVKQTLLETADTAEDRQSATEQDGQAGLARKLREARLALALEESSSKDEILTRYLNTVYFGQGAYGIQAAAQRYFSVDAADLTLPQAALLAGLVQSPTNDDPITNPANAQARRDQVLQRMYALGHISEAELT
;
A
#
# COMPACT_ATOMS: atom_id res chain seq x y z
N THR A 1 -9.31 -5.38 1.32
CA THR A 1 -8.31 -5.63 2.40
C THR A 1 -6.90 -5.53 1.82
N LEU A 2 -5.86 -5.48 2.64
CA LEU A 2 -4.46 -5.51 2.16
C LEU A 2 -4.17 -6.77 1.34
N THR A 3 -4.69 -7.93 1.77
CA THR A 3 -4.60 -9.18 1.03
C THR A 3 -5.17 -9.06 -0.39
N GLN A 4 -6.34 -8.44 -0.54
CA GLN A 4 -6.93 -8.23 -1.87
C GLN A 4 -6.09 -7.28 -2.73
N GLN A 5 -5.47 -6.27 -2.14
CA GLN A 5 -4.57 -5.36 -2.87
C GLN A 5 -3.29 -6.08 -3.31
N LEU A 6 -2.71 -6.91 -2.44
CA LEU A 6 -1.56 -7.75 -2.78
C LEU A 6 -1.90 -8.71 -3.92
N VAL A 7 -3.02 -9.44 -3.83
CA VAL A 7 -3.47 -10.36 -4.89
C VAL A 7 -3.66 -9.61 -6.21
N LYS A 8 -4.32 -8.45 -6.19
CA LYS A 8 -4.49 -7.63 -7.39
C LYS A 8 -3.15 -7.23 -7.99
N GLN A 9 -2.21 -6.74 -7.17
CA GLN A 9 -0.88 -6.31 -7.63
C GLN A 9 -0.09 -7.48 -8.23
N THR A 10 -0.06 -8.63 -7.55
CA THR A 10 0.60 -9.83 -8.05
C THR A 10 0.00 -10.28 -9.39
N LEU A 11 -1.33 -10.29 -9.53
CA LEU A 11 -1.97 -10.67 -10.79
C LEU A 11 -1.63 -9.73 -11.95
N LEU A 12 -1.42 -8.44 -11.69
CA LEU A 12 -1.00 -7.47 -12.71
C LEU A 12 0.47 -7.64 -13.08
N GLU A 13 1.32 -7.94 -12.10
CA GLU A 13 2.76 -8.16 -12.32
C GLU A 13 3.06 -9.46 -13.05
N THR A 14 2.33 -10.53 -12.75
CA THR A 14 2.51 -11.86 -13.37
C THR A 14 1.74 -12.03 -14.68
N ALA A 15 1.15 -10.97 -15.23
CA ALA A 15 0.36 -11.04 -16.45
C ALA A 15 1.27 -11.07 -17.69
N ASP A 16 1.42 -12.23 -18.30
CA ASP A 16 2.31 -12.47 -19.44
C ASP A 16 1.77 -11.89 -20.76
N THR A 17 0.44 -11.87 -20.93
CA THR A 17 -0.20 -11.39 -22.16
C THR A 17 -0.96 -10.08 -21.95
N ALA A 18 -1.25 -9.39 -23.07
CA ALA A 18 -2.11 -8.21 -23.04
C ALA A 18 -3.55 -8.55 -22.60
N GLU A 19 -4.03 -9.75 -22.97
CA GLU A 19 -5.33 -10.28 -22.56
C GLU A 19 -5.38 -10.54 -21.05
N ASP A 20 -4.32 -11.11 -20.48
CA ASP A 20 -4.22 -11.31 -19.03
C ASP A 20 -4.28 -9.98 -18.29
N ARG A 21 -3.52 -8.97 -18.76
CA ARG A 21 -3.57 -7.60 -18.19
C ARG A 21 -4.95 -6.97 -18.30
N GLN A 22 -5.63 -7.15 -19.43
CA GLN A 22 -6.99 -6.65 -19.61
C GLN A 22 -7.95 -7.34 -18.64
N SER A 23 -7.88 -8.66 -18.52
CA SER A 23 -8.71 -9.43 -17.58
C SER A 23 -8.46 -9.05 -16.11
N ALA A 24 -7.21 -8.70 -15.76
CA ALA A 24 -6.81 -8.26 -14.43
C ALA A 24 -7.16 -6.79 -14.14
N THR A 25 -7.51 -6.00 -15.16
CA THR A 25 -7.89 -4.58 -15.02
C THR A 25 -9.36 -4.30 -15.25
N GLU A 26 -10.12 -5.24 -15.82
CA GLU A 26 -11.54 -5.11 -16.15
C GLU A 26 -12.40 -4.66 -14.95
N GLN A 27 -13.24 -3.66 -15.14
CA GLN A 27 -14.08 -3.10 -14.07
C GLN A 27 -15.57 -3.22 -14.36
N ASP A 28 -15.95 -3.51 -15.60
CA ASP A 28 -17.31 -3.38 -16.07
C ASP A 28 -18.04 -4.72 -16.24
N GLY A 29 -19.36 -4.65 -16.03
CA GLY A 29 -20.28 -5.75 -16.30
C GLY A 29 -19.94 -7.07 -15.58
N GLN A 30 -20.25 -8.18 -16.25
CA GLN A 30 -20.04 -9.52 -15.70
C GLN A 30 -18.55 -9.89 -15.58
N ALA A 31 -17.72 -9.38 -16.50
CA ALA A 31 -16.28 -9.65 -16.51
C ALA A 31 -15.58 -9.00 -15.31
N GLY A 32 -15.92 -7.74 -14.97
CA GLY A 32 -15.41 -7.07 -13.78
C GLY A 32 -15.83 -7.74 -12.47
N LEU A 33 -17.07 -8.24 -12.41
CA LEU A 33 -17.54 -9.04 -11.27
C LEU A 33 -16.78 -10.36 -11.15
N ALA A 34 -16.56 -11.07 -12.27
CA ALA A 34 -15.80 -12.31 -12.30
C ALA A 34 -14.35 -12.10 -11.83
N ARG A 35 -13.68 -11.01 -12.25
CA ARG A 35 -12.36 -10.64 -11.74
C ARG A 35 -12.38 -10.45 -10.22
N LYS A 36 -13.32 -9.66 -9.69
CA LYS A 36 -13.41 -9.41 -8.23
C LYS A 36 -13.66 -10.70 -7.43
N LEU A 37 -14.48 -11.62 -7.95
CA LEU A 37 -14.70 -12.93 -7.33
C LEU A 37 -13.42 -13.78 -7.34
N ARG A 38 -12.67 -13.77 -8.45
CA ARG A 38 -11.36 -14.45 -8.54
C ARG A 38 -10.37 -13.88 -7.53
N GLU A 39 -10.24 -12.56 -7.45
CA GLU A 39 -9.38 -11.89 -6.45
C GLU A 39 -9.79 -12.24 -5.02
N ALA A 40 -11.10 -12.25 -4.72
CA ALA A 40 -11.60 -12.62 -3.40
C ALA A 40 -11.26 -14.08 -3.04
N ARG A 41 -11.43 -15.02 -3.97
CA ARG A 41 -11.09 -16.44 -3.75
C ARG A 41 -9.59 -16.62 -3.52
N LEU A 42 -8.76 -15.95 -4.30
CA LEU A 42 -7.30 -15.99 -4.13
C LEU A 42 -6.86 -15.36 -2.81
N ALA A 43 -7.49 -14.26 -2.40
CA ALA A 43 -7.21 -13.61 -1.12
C ALA A 43 -7.57 -14.53 0.07
N LEU A 44 -8.70 -15.23 0.01
CA LEU A 44 -9.07 -16.21 1.03
C LEU A 44 -8.06 -17.36 1.11
N ALA A 45 -7.69 -17.95 -0.02
CA ALA A 45 -6.69 -19.02 -0.07
C ALA A 45 -5.31 -18.57 0.46
N LEU A 46 -4.93 -17.32 0.19
CA LEU A 46 -3.70 -16.74 0.75
C LEU A 46 -3.80 -16.57 2.27
N GLU A 47 -4.92 -16.10 2.79
CA GLU A 47 -5.15 -15.97 4.23
C GLU A 47 -5.22 -17.32 4.97
N GLU A 48 -5.64 -18.39 4.30
CA GLU A 48 -5.61 -19.75 4.87
C GLU A 48 -4.19 -20.32 4.97
N SER A 49 -3.28 -19.88 4.10
CA SER A 49 -1.93 -20.45 3.96
C SER A 49 -0.81 -19.53 4.40
N SER A 50 -1.10 -18.30 4.83
CA SER A 50 -0.12 -17.30 5.27
C SER A 50 -0.65 -16.48 6.44
N SER A 51 0.23 -16.16 7.38
CA SER A 51 -0.07 -15.29 8.51
C SER A 51 -0.30 -13.85 8.06
N LYS A 52 -0.98 -13.05 8.90
CA LYS A 52 -1.19 -11.62 8.64
C LYS A 52 0.13 -10.85 8.51
N ASP A 53 1.15 -11.23 9.28
CA ASP A 53 2.47 -10.61 9.27
C ASP A 53 3.22 -10.93 7.97
N GLU A 54 3.13 -12.16 7.46
CA GLU A 54 3.71 -12.53 6.16
C GLU A 54 3.02 -11.78 5.01
N ILE A 55 1.69 -11.67 5.05
CA ILE A 55 0.92 -10.92 4.05
C ILE A 55 1.31 -9.45 4.07
N LEU A 56 1.38 -8.83 5.26
CA LEU A 56 1.80 -7.45 5.42
C LEU A 56 3.24 -7.24 4.95
N THR A 57 4.15 -8.14 5.29
CA THR A 57 5.56 -8.09 4.87
C THR A 57 5.65 -8.13 3.34
N ARG A 58 4.97 -9.07 2.69
CA ARG A 58 4.95 -9.16 1.21
C ARG A 58 4.36 -7.89 0.59
N TYR A 59 3.25 -7.41 1.13
CA TYR A 59 2.60 -6.19 0.68
C TYR A 59 3.53 -4.98 0.75
N LEU A 60 4.14 -4.73 1.91
CA LEU A 60 5.05 -3.61 2.12
C LEU A 60 6.31 -3.67 1.26
N ASN A 61 6.75 -4.86 0.85
CA ASN A 61 7.91 -5.02 -0.04
C ASN A 61 7.56 -4.90 -1.54
N THR A 62 6.28 -4.95 -1.90
CA THR A 62 5.86 -4.94 -3.32
C THR A 62 5.25 -3.60 -3.73
N VAL A 63 4.53 -2.95 -2.82
CA VAL A 63 3.73 -1.78 -3.18
C VAL A 63 4.57 -0.57 -3.61
N TYR A 64 4.02 0.22 -4.53
CA TYR A 64 4.65 1.43 -5.05
C TYR A 64 4.39 2.63 -4.14
N PHE A 65 5.46 3.33 -3.76
CA PHE A 65 5.44 4.52 -2.91
C PHE A 65 5.75 5.82 -3.68
N GLY A 66 5.71 5.82 -5.02
CA GLY A 66 6.09 7.02 -5.80
C GLY A 66 7.60 7.11 -6.03
N GLN A 67 8.02 8.04 -6.90
CA GLN A 67 9.44 8.33 -7.15
C GLN A 67 10.32 7.12 -7.55
N GLY A 68 9.69 6.09 -8.15
CA GLY A 68 10.36 4.84 -8.53
C GLY A 68 10.62 3.87 -7.37
N ALA A 69 10.16 4.19 -6.16
CA ALA A 69 10.34 3.34 -4.99
C ALA A 69 9.25 2.26 -4.91
N TYR A 70 9.65 1.01 -5.17
CA TYR A 70 8.85 -0.18 -4.92
C TYR A 70 9.36 -0.85 -3.65
N GLY A 71 8.47 -1.01 -2.68
CA GLY A 71 8.80 -1.55 -1.37
C GLY A 71 9.24 -0.50 -0.33
N ILE A 72 8.95 -0.80 0.94
CA ILE A 72 9.10 0.15 2.05
C ILE A 72 10.55 0.54 2.32
N GLN A 73 11.50 -0.39 2.14
CA GLN A 73 12.94 -0.10 2.29
C GLN A 73 13.42 0.90 1.23
N ALA A 74 13.01 0.70 -0.03
CA ALA A 74 13.36 1.62 -1.10
C ALA A 74 12.71 3.00 -0.86
N ALA A 75 11.49 3.04 -0.34
CA ALA A 75 10.80 4.29 -0.01
C ALA A 75 11.47 5.05 1.14
N ALA A 76 11.83 4.36 2.23
CA ALA A 76 12.55 4.94 3.38
C ALA A 76 13.86 5.58 2.94
N GLN A 77 14.64 4.87 2.12
CA GLN A 77 15.89 5.39 1.55
C GLN A 77 15.63 6.56 0.59
N ARG A 78 14.63 6.45 -0.30
CA ARG A 78 14.34 7.46 -1.32
C ARG A 78 13.88 8.80 -0.77
N TYR A 79 13.07 8.80 0.29
CA TYR A 79 12.48 10.01 0.86
C TYR A 79 13.25 10.55 2.07
N PHE A 80 13.92 9.68 2.84
CA PHE A 80 14.50 10.06 4.13
C PHE A 80 15.96 9.63 4.33
N SER A 81 16.53 8.83 3.42
CA SER A 81 17.90 8.29 3.54
C SER A 81 18.13 7.52 4.86
N VAL A 82 17.12 6.77 5.29
CA VAL A 82 17.17 5.87 6.46
C VAL A 82 16.72 4.48 6.08
N ASP A 83 17.06 3.48 6.90
CA ASP A 83 16.50 2.14 6.78
C ASP A 83 15.05 2.11 7.26
N ALA A 84 14.23 1.22 6.70
CA ALA A 84 12.81 1.13 7.07
C ALA A 84 12.61 0.82 8.56
N ALA A 85 13.57 0.15 9.20
CA ALA A 85 13.54 -0.12 10.63
C ALA A 85 13.77 1.13 11.49
N ASP A 86 14.38 2.18 10.93
CA ASP A 86 14.75 3.42 11.63
C ASP A 86 13.78 4.57 11.34
N LEU A 87 12.65 4.29 10.68
CA LEU A 87 11.62 5.30 10.41
C LEU A 87 11.03 5.83 11.72
N THR A 88 11.02 7.15 11.85
CA THR A 88 10.25 7.81 12.91
C THR A 88 8.75 7.68 12.65
N LEU A 89 7.92 7.83 13.68
CA LEU A 89 6.46 7.75 13.55
C LEU A 89 5.90 8.68 12.45
N PRO A 90 6.30 9.97 12.34
CA PRO A 90 5.83 10.83 11.24
C PRO A 90 6.27 10.37 9.85
N GLN A 91 7.48 9.80 9.72
CA GLN A 91 7.97 9.26 8.45
C GLN A 91 7.20 8.00 8.05
N ALA A 92 6.99 7.08 9.00
CA ALA A 92 6.17 5.89 8.80
C ALA A 92 4.72 6.25 8.43
N ALA A 93 4.13 7.23 9.11
CA ALA A 93 2.79 7.72 8.82
C ALA A 93 2.69 8.33 7.42
N LEU A 94 3.71 9.08 6.98
CA LEU A 94 3.76 9.62 5.63
C LEU A 94 3.78 8.49 4.59
N LEU A 95 4.68 7.51 4.73
CA LEU A 95 4.77 6.39 3.79
C LEU A 95 3.50 5.54 3.78
N ALA A 96 2.89 5.27 4.94
CA ALA A 96 1.61 4.58 5.03
C ALA A 96 0.48 5.34 4.31
N GLY A 97 0.48 6.67 4.40
CA GLY A 97 -0.47 7.53 3.70
C GLY A 97 -0.28 7.52 2.17
N LEU A 98 0.98 7.50 1.73
CA LEU A 98 1.41 7.62 0.34
C LEU A 98 0.94 6.46 -0.54
N VAL A 99 0.83 5.26 0.02
CA VAL A 99 0.40 4.05 -0.71
C VAL A 99 -0.97 4.22 -1.38
N GLN A 100 -1.88 5.02 -0.80
CA GLN A 100 -3.20 5.24 -1.39
C GLN A 100 -3.13 6.10 -2.67
N SER A 101 -2.21 7.06 -2.71
CA SER A 101 -2.15 8.05 -3.79
C SER A 101 -0.71 8.53 -3.99
N PRO A 102 0.19 7.67 -4.52
CA PRO A 102 1.63 7.94 -4.52
C PRO A 102 2.06 9.16 -5.33
N THR A 103 1.22 9.62 -6.26
CA THR A 103 1.48 10.80 -7.09
C THR A 103 0.91 12.08 -6.47
N ASN A 104 -0.33 12.07 -5.96
CA ASN A 104 -0.95 13.29 -5.44
C ASN A 104 -0.46 13.68 -4.04
N ASP A 105 0.01 12.69 -3.27
CA ASP A 105 0.51 12.86 -1.90
C ASP A 105 2.04 12.79 -1.84
N ASP A 106 2.72 12.85 -2.99
CA ASP A 106 4.18 12.85 -3.06
C ASP A 106 4.76 14.07 -2.32
N PRO A 107 5.60 13.89 -1.29
CA PRO A 107 6.14 15.00 -0.49
C PRO A 107 7.12 15.90 -1.26
N ILE A 108 7.68 15.43 -2.39
CA ILE A 108 8.59 16.22 -3.22
C ILE A 108 7.80 17.17 -4.11
N THR A 109 6.70 16.69 -4.71
CA THR A 109 5.93 17.45 -5.69
C THR A 109 4.71 18.15 -5.09
N ASN A 110 4.11 17.59 -4.05
CA ASN A 110 2.88 18.06 -3.38
C ASN A 110 3.01 18.03 -1.83
N PRO A 111 3.95 18.81 -1.24
CA PRO A 111 4.25 18.73 0.19
C PRO A 111 3.05 19.04 1.11
N ALA A 112 2.16 19.93 0.70
CA ALA A 112 0.95 20.26 1.48
C ALA A 112 -0.04 19.07 1.56
N ASN A 113 -0.27 18.38 0.44
CA ASN A 113 -1.12 17.18 0.42
C ASN A 113 -0.48 16.05 1.21
N ALA A 114 0.83 15.86 1.02
CA ALA A 114 1.62 14.87 1.74
C ALA A 114 1.50 15.05 3.26
N GLN A 115 1.62 16.30 3.75
CA GLN A 115 1.43 16.64 5.16
C GLN A 115 0.00 16.35 5.63
N ALA A 116 -1.01 16.85 4.91
CA ALA A 116 -2.41 16.61 5.28
C ALA A 116 -2.73 15.11 5.33
N ARG A 117 -2.15 14.33 4.41
CA ARG A 117 -2.31 12.88 4.36
C ARG A 117 -1.64 12.17 5.54
N ARG A 118 -0.40 12.55 5.87
CA ARG A 118 0.31 12.07 7.07
C ARG A 118 -0.49 12.34 8.34
N ASP A 119 -1.03 13.55 8.47
CA ASP A 119 -1.76 13.97 9.67
C ASP A 119 -3.06 13.18 9.84
N GLN A 120 -3.75 12.84 8.75
CA GLN A 120 -4.89 11.91 8.77
C GLN A 120 -4.49 10.52 9.27
N VAL A 121 -3.33 10.01 8.85
CA VAL A 121 -2.81 8.71 9.32
C VAL A 121 -2.53 8.76 10.82
N LEU A 122 -1.85 9.80 11.30
CA LEU A 122 -1.56 9.98 12.73
C LEU A 122 -2.84 10.10 13.56
N GLN A 123 -3.81 10.90 13.12
CA GLN A 123 -5.12 11.00 13.77
C GLN A 123 -5.85 9.66 13.81
N ARG A 124 -5.75 8.86 12.74
CA ARG A 124 -6.35 7.52 12.72
C ARG A 124 -5.65 6.58 13.70
N MET A 125 -4.32 6.63 13.79
CA MET A 125 -3.55 5.84 14.75
C MET A 125 -3.92 6.21 16.20
N TYR A 126 -4.05 7.50 16.49
CA TYR A 126 -4.48 7.98 17.80
C TYR A 126 -5.91 7.52 18.14
N ALA A 127 -6.86 7.69 17.21
CA ALA A 127 -8.24 7.27 17.41
C ALA A 127 -8.40 5.75 17.63
N LEU A 128 -7.44 4.96 17.16
CA LEU A 128 -7.37 3.51 17.37
C LEU A 128 -6.52 3.11 18.59
N GLY A 129 -5.94 4.07 19.31
CA GLY A 129 -5.13 3.84 20.51
C GLY A 129 -3.72 3.30 20.22
N HIS A 130 -3.20 3.46 19.00
CA HIS A 130 -1.84 3.03 18.64
C HIS A 130 -0.76 4.01 19.04
N ILE A 131 -1.11 5.29 19.24
CA ILE A 131 -0.21 6.35 19.66
C ILE A 131 -0.90 7.21 20.73
N SER A 132 -0.10 7.87 21.55
CA SER A 132 -0.53 8.85 22.53
C SER A 132 -0.82 10.22 21.89
N GLU A 133 -1.47 11.11 22.65
CA GLU A 133 -1.70 12.50 22.20
C GLU A 133 -0.38 13.27 22.03
N ALA A 134 0.64 12.96 22.85
CA ALA A 134 1.96 13.57 22.74
C ALA A 134 2.68 13.22 21.42
N GLU A 135 2.34 12.08 20.82
CA GLU A 135 2.88 11.60 19.55
C GLU A 135 2.10 12.12 18.33
N LEU A 136 1.00 12.86 18.53
CA LEU A 136 0.17 13.46 17.48
C LEU A 136 0.76 14.82 17.00
N THR A 137 2.07 14.91 16.84
CA THR A 137 2.78 16.15 16.46
C THR A 137 3.63 16.01 15.21
#